data_AF-A0A498JFJ8-F1
#
_entry.id   AF-A0A498JFJ8-F1
#
_cell.length_a   1.000
_cell.length_b   1.000
_cell.length_c   1.000
_cell.angle_alpha   90.00
_cell.angle_beta   90.00
_cell.angle_gamma   90.00
#
_symmetry.space_group_name_H-M   'P 1'
#
loop_
_entity.id
_entity.type
_entity.pdbx_description
1 polymer ?
#
loop_
_entity_poly.entity_id
_entity_poly.type
_entity_poly.pdbx_seq_one_letter_code
_entity_poly.pdbx_strand_id
1 'polypeptide(L)'
;MPSLARLSNLYSFELQENNLGNNEEGDLDFISSLVNCTNLEGLSIGLNNFGGVLPETISNLSTKLTKISFQENQIRGNIPIGVGNLTNMERLGFFANLLAIGKLNKLYES
;
A
#
# COMPACT_ATOMS: atom_id res chain seq x y z
N MET A 1 7.29 2.02 -15.71
CA MET A 1 6.28 0.93 -15.78
C MET A 1 5.06 1.44 -16.55
N PRO A 2 4.41 0.66 -17.43
CA PRO A 2 3.13 1.06 -18.03
C PRO A 2 2.08 1.26 -16.93
N SER A 3 1.15 2.19 -17.14
CA SER A 3 0.11 2.50 -16.17
C SER A 3 -0.80 1.29 -15.91
N LEU A 4 -1.00 0.94 -14.64
CA LEU A 4 -1.93 -0.13 -14.24
C LEU A 4 -3.39 0.32 -14.30
N ALA A 5 -3.65 1.60 -14.59
CA ALA A 5 -4.99 2.19 -14.60
C ALA A 5 -5.95 1.55 -15.63
N ARG A 6 -5.43 0.82 -16.62
CA ARG A 6 -6.23 0.10 -17.62
C ARG A 6 -6.63 -1.32 -17.16
N LEU A 7 -6.08 -1.80 -16.05
CA LEU A 7 -6.35 -3.12 -15.51
C LEU A 7 -7.57 -3.09 -14.57
N SER A 8 -8.71 -2.55 -15.01
CA SER A 8 -9.90 -2.34 -14.15
C SER A 8 -10.48 -3.63 -13.56
N ASN A 9 -10.20 -4.77 -14.19
CA ASN A 9 -10.61 -6.10 -13.73
C ASN A 9 -9.55 -6.80 -12.88
N LEU A 10 -8.46 -6.11 -12.51
CA LEU A 10 -7.43 -6.66 -11.65
C LEU A 10 -8.01 -7.01 -10.29
N TYR A 11 -7.83 -8.27 -9.91
CA TYR A 11 -8.32 -8.83 -8.66
C TYR A 11 -7.23 -8.84 -7.58
N SER A 12 -5.99 -9.11 -7.95
CA SER A 12 -4.84 -9.14 -7.04
C SER A 12 -3.60 -8.65 -7.78
N PHE A 13 -2.75 -7.91 -7.06
CA PHE A 13 -1.46 -7.42 -7.54
C PHE A 13 -0.38 -7.88 -6.57
N GLU A 14 0.44 -8.84 -7.01
CA GLU A 14 1.44 -9.51 -6.16
C GLU A 14 2.82 -9.36 -6.79
N LEU A 15 3.73 -8.69 -6.07
CA LEU A 15 5.14 -8.52 -6.43
C LEU A 15 6.08 -8.95 -5.29
N GLN A 16 5.56 -9.70 -4.31
CA GLN A 16 6.29 -10.19 -3.15
C GLN A 16 7.59 -10.92 -3.54
N GLU A 17 8.63 -10.82 -2.70
CA GLU A 17 9.88 -11.58 -2.81
C GLU A 17 10.64 -11.29 -4.11
N ASN A 18 10.94 -10.01 -4.33
CA ASN A 18 11.76 -9.56 -5.45
C ASN A 18 12.80 -8.52 -5.00
N ASN A 19 13.57 -8.01 -5.96
CA ASN A 19 14.52 -6.90 -5.74
C ASN A 19 14.00 -5.59 -6.35
N LEU A 20 12.69 -5.36 -6.35
CA LEU A 20 12.07 -4.17 -6.96
C LEU A 20 12.20 -2.96 -6.03
N GLY A 21 12.25 -1.76 -6.63
CA GLY A 21 12.49 -0.51 -5.91
C GLY A 21 13.99 -0.21 -5.77
N ASN A 22 14.30 1.06 -5.57
CA ASN A 22 15.68 1.56 -5.42
C ASN A 22 15.88 2.31 -4.11
N ASN A 23 14.93 2.19 -3.17
CA ASN A 23 14.86 3.00 -1.95
C ASN A 23 14.75 4.51 -2.24
N GLU A 24 14.07 4.89 -3.32
CA GLU A 24 13.96 6.28 -3.79
C GLU A 24 12.56 6.87 -3.54
N GLU A 25 12.46 8.20 -3.57
CA GLU A 25 11.14 8.85 -3.68
C GLU A 25 10.50 8.48 -5.02
N GLY A 26 9.19 8.22 -5.02
CA GLY A 26 8.44 7.84 -6.22
C GLY A 26 8.40 6.34 -6.53
N ASP A 27 9.13 5.49 -5.79
CA ASP A 27 9.06 4.02 -5.90
C ASP A 27 7.62 3.48 -5.76
N LEU A 28 6.77 4.20 -5.01
CA LEU A 28 5.38 3.86 -4.74
C LEU A 28 4.36 4.57 -5.65
N ASP A 29 4.80 5.36 -6.64
CA ASP A 29 3.91 6.16 -7.50
C ASP A 29 2.91 5.30 -8.30
N PHE A 30 3.26 4.05 -8.55
CA PHE A 30 2.37 3.12 -9.23
C PHE A 30 1.06 2.86 -8.47
N ILE A 31 1.02 3.06 -7.15
CA ILE A 31 -0.19 2.93 -6.34
C ILE A 31 -1.30 3.85 -6.87
N SER A 32 -0.96 5.04 -7.35
CA SER A 32 -1.92 5.97 -7.94
C SER A 32 -2.66 5.37 -9.15
N SER A 33 -2.00 4.50 -9.90
CA SER A 33 -2.59 3.83 -11.06
C SER A 33 -3.52 2.67 -10.70
N LEU A 34 -3.48 2.18 -9.45
CA LEU A 34 -4.35 1.12 -8.96
C LEU A 34 -5.74 1.61 -8.50
N VAL A 35 -5.96 2.93 -8.41
CA VAL A 35 -7.25 3.51 -8.00
C VAL A 35 -8.41 3.06 -8.91
N ASN A 36 -8.15 2.82 -10.20
CA ASN A 36 -9.17 2.35 -11.14
C ASN A 36 -9.41 0.83 -11.08
N CYS A 37 -8.62 0.08 -10.29
CA CYS A 37 -8.78 -1.36 -10.10
C CYS A 37 -9.85 -1.60 -9.02
N THR A 38 -11.11 -1.28 -9.32
CA THR A 38 -12.22 -1.32 -8.34
C THR A 38 -12.57 -2.74 -7.88
N ASN A 39 -12.06 -3.77 -8.54
CA ASN A 39 -12.19 -5.17 -8.12
C ASN A 39 -10.98 -5.71 -7.34
N LEU A 40 -10.01 -4.86 -7.01
CA LEU A 40 -8.80 -5.29 -6.30
C LEU A 40 -9.13 -5.72 -4.86
N GLU A 41 -8.73 -6.93 -4.50
CA GLU A 41 -8.89 -7.53 -3.17
C GLU A 41 -7.55 -7.76 -2.47
N GLY A 42 -6.47 -8.00 -3.22
CA GLY A 42 -5.12 -8.18 -2.69
C GLY A 42 -4.09 -7.23 -3.30
N LEU A 43 -3.27 -6.62 -2.44
CA LEU A 43 -2.12 -5.82 -2.85
C LEU A 43 -0.88 -6.19 -2.03
N SER A 44 0.13 -6.76 -2.68
CA SER A 44 1.33 -7.27 -2.03
C SER A 44 2.59 -6.83 -2.76
N ILE A 45 3.46 -6.12 -2.05
CA ILE A 45 4.79 -5.71 -2.51
C ILE A 45 5.88 -6.00 -1.46
N GLY A 46 5.56 -6.80 -0.45
CA GLY A 46 6.50 -7.09 0.64
C GLY A 46 7.78 -7.77 0.17
N LEU A 47 8.83 -7.75 1.01
CA LEU A 47 10.11 -8.39 0.70
C LEU A 47 10.71 -7.84 -0.62
N ASN A 48 10.93 -6.52 -0.65
CA ASN A 48 11.48 -5.78 -1.79
C ASN A 48 12.35 -4.60 -1.27
N ASN A 49 12.75 -3.71 -2.19
CA ASN A 49 13.55 -2.52 -1.92
C ASN A 49 12.77 -1.20 -2.15
N PHE A 50 11.44 -1.21 -1.99
CA PHE A 50 10.63 0.00 -2.20
C PHE A 50 10.91 1.03 -1.10
N GLY A 51 11.28 2.24 -1.50
CA GLY A 51 11.46 3.39 -0.61
C GLY A 51 10.32 4.41 -0.68
N GLY A 52 10.63 5.63 -0.24
CA GLY A 52 9.72 6.78 -0.33
C GLY A 52 8.56 6.73 0.68
N VAL A 53 7.64 7.66 0.52
CA VAL A 53 6.45 7.80 1.39
C VAL A 53 5.23 7.18 0.72
N LEU A 54 4.35 6.54 1.50
CA LEU A 54 3.07 6.06 1.00
C LEU A 54 2.25 7.23 0.43
N PRO A 55 1.81 7.19 -0.83
CA PRO A 55 0.99 8.25 -1.38
C PRO A 55 -0.40 8.24 -0.73
N GLU A 56 -0.97 9.41 -0.47
CA GLU A 56 -2.33 9.58 0.09
C GLU A 56 -3.41 8.84 -0.73
N THR A 57 -3.15 8.63 -2.03
CA THR A 57 -4.02 7.86 -2.94
C THR A 57 -4.23 6.41 -2.53
N ILE A 58 -3.41 5.85 -1.63
CA ILE A 58 -3.66 4.52 -1.04
C ILE A 58 -5.07 4.45 -0.39
N SER A 59 -5.57 5.58 0.10
CA SER A 59 -6.90 5.72 0.71
C SER A 59 -8.05 5.64 -0.32
N ASN A 60 -7.73 5.76 -1.61
CA ASN A 60 -8.68 5.73 -2.73
C ASN A 60 -8.65 4.39 -3.49
N LEU A 61 -7.90 3.40 -3.00
CA LEU A 61 -7.93 2.06 -3.58
C LEU A 61 -9.29 1.40 -3.34
N SER A 62 -9.52 0.26 -4.01
CA SER A 62 -10.79 -0.45 -3.90
C SER A 62 -11.16 -0.73 -2.43
N THR A 63 -12.40 -0.41 -2.08
CA THR A 63 -12.96 -0.78 -0.78
C THR A 63 -13.16 -2.29 -0.64
N LYS A 64 -12.99 -3.08 -1.70
CA LYS A 64 -12.97 -4.55 -1.66
C LYS A 64 -11.63 -5.12 -1.17
N LEU A 65 -10.59 -4.29 -1.00
CA LEU A 65 -9.30 -4.75 -0.48
C LEU A 65 -9.47 -5.40 0.89
N THR A 66 -9.03 -6.65 0.99
CA THR A 66 -8.99 -7.43 2.23
C THR A 66 -7.57 -7.61 2.75
N LYS A 67 -6.56 -7.48 1.88
CA LYS A 67 -5.15 -7.69 2.24
C LYS A 67 -4.23 -6.64 1.62
N ILE A 68 -3.42 -6.01 2.47
CA ILE A 68 -2.24 -5.22 2.10
C ILE A 68 -1.00 -5.80 2.78
N SER A 69 0.03 -6.11 2.00
CA SER A 69 1.29 -6.72 2.47
C SER A 69 2.50 -5.97 1.93
N PHE A 70 3.00 -5.02 2.71
CA PHE A 70 4.08 -4.07 2.34
C PHE A 70 5.31 -4.24 3.25
N GLN A 71 5.32 -5.28 4.09
CA GLN A 71 6.39 -5.55 5.04
C GLN A 71 7.76 -5.69 4.37
N GLU A 72 8.83 -5.51 5.13
CA GLU A 72 10.20 -5.77 4.68
C GLU A 72 10.55 -4.99 3.39
N ASN A 73 10.48 -3.67 3.51
CA ASN A 73 10.85 -2.69 2.50
C ASN A 73 11.55 -1.50 3.21
N GLN A 74 11.80 -0.38 2.51
CA GLN A 74 12.38 0.84 3.08
C GLN A 74 11.39 2.02 3.07
N ILE A 75 10.09 1.73 3.12
CA ILE A 75 9.02 2.73 3.11
C ILE A 75 9.11 3.57 4.37
N ARG A 76 9.09 4.90 4.22
CA ARG A 76 9.29 5.86 5.30
C ARG A 76 8.09 6.79 5.48
N GLY A 77 8.13 7.63 6.51
CA GLY A 77 7.06 8.58 6.80
C GLY A 77 5.91 7.93 7.59
N ASN A 78 4.68 8.38 7.36
CA ASN A 78 3.51 7.89 8.10
C ASN A 78 2.62 7.05 7.19
N ILE A 79 1.82 6.17 7.80
CA ILE A 79 0.66 5.58 7.12
C ILE A 79 -0.39 6.68 6.95
N PRO A 80 -0.88 6.97 5.72
CA PRO A 80 -1.95 7.94 5.51
C PRO A 80 -3.18 7.62 6.36
N ILE A 81 -3.76 8.62 7.02
CA ILE A 81 -4.91 8.42 7.92
C ILE A 81 -6.13 7.82 7.18
N GLY A 82 -6.24 8.11 5.89
CA GLY A 82 -7.31 7.60 5.03
C GLY A 82 -7.22 6.09 4.74
N VAL A 83 -6.15 5.39 5.14
CA VAL A 83 -6.12 3.91 5.11
C VAL A 83 -7.27 3.31 5.92
N GLY A 84 -7.78 4.03 6.94
CA GLY A 84 -8.98 3.64 7.69
C GLY A 84 -10.28 3.59 6.85
N ASN A 85 -10.29 4.16 5.64
CA ASN A 85 -11.43 4.08 4.72
C ASN A 85 -11.51 2.72 3.99
N LEU A 86 -10.47 1.89 4.06
CA LEU A 86 -10.47 0.54 3.50
C LEU A 86 -11.20 -0.41 4.45
N THR A 87 -12.52 -0.26 4.53
CA THR A 87 -13.35 -0.86 5.58
C THR A 87 -13.45 -2.39 5.56
N ASN A 88 -13.13 -3.04 4.45
CA ASN A 88 -13.09 -4.50 4.34
C ASN A 88 -11.68 -5.09 4.62
N MET A 89 -10.73 -4.28 5.09
CA MET A 89 -9.36 -4.75 5.35
C MET A 89 -9.34 -5.76 6.50
N GLU A 90 -8.86 -6.97 6.22
CA GLU A 90 -8.68 -8.03 7.21
C GLU A 90 -7.21 -8.17 7.63
N ARG A 91 -6.28 -7.85 6.73
CA ARG A 91 -4.84 -8.04 6.94
C ARG A 91 -4.06 -6.83 6.44
N LEU A 92 -3.37 -6.16 7.37
CA LEU A 92 -2.55 -4.98 7.09
C LEU A 92 -1.13 -5.19 7.61
N GLY A 93 -0.17 -5.43 6.70
CA GLY A 93 1.23 -5.69 7.02
C GLY A 93 2.15 -4.57 6.56
N PHE A 94 2.73 -3.82 7.50
CA PHE A 94 3.73 -2.79 7.23
C PHE A 94 5.01 -2.95 8.06
N PHE A 95 5.14 -4.04 8.82
CA PHE A 95 6.30 -4.26 9.71
C PHE A 95 7.62 -4.28 8.91
N ALA A 96 8.74 -4.05 9.59
CA ALA A 96 10.06 -3.98 8.96
C ALA A 96 10.10 -2.96 7.79
N ASN A 97 9.59 -1.77 8.06
CA ASN A 97 9.76 -0.55 7.25
C ASN A 97 10.31 0.57 8.14
N LEU A 98 10.56 1.75 7.57
CA LEU A 98 11.02 2.96 8.24
C LEU A 98 9.87 3.91 8.60
N LEU A 99 8.68 3.35 8.82
CA LEU A 99 7.48 4.13 9.15
C LEU A 99 7.60 4.71 10.56
N ALA A 100 7.35 6.00 10.68
CA ALA A 100 7.15 6.65 11.95
C ALA A 100 5.80 6.20 12.55
N ILE A 101 5.77 6.03 13.87
CA ILE A 101 4.54 5.79 14.62
C ILE A 101 3.78 7.13 14.69
N GLY A 102 3.23 7.57 13.56
CA GLY A 102 2.36 8.72 13.47
C GLY A 102 0.98 8.37 14.03
N LYS A 103 0.76 8.61 15.33
CA LYS A 103 -0.55 8.62 16.03
C LYS A 103 -1.47 7.40 15.76
N LEU A 104 -1.02 6.19 16.13
CA LEU A 104 -1.95 5.08 16.41
C LEU A 104 -2.72 5.26 17.74
N ASN A 105 -2.49 6.35 18.48
CA ASN A 105 -3.12 6.65 19.78
C ASN A 105 -4.58 7.16 19.70
N LYS A 106 -5.28 7.01 18.56
CA LYS A 106 -6.72 7.36 18.48
C LYS A 106 -7.65 6.17 18.23
N LEU A 107 -7.12 4.96 18.12
CA LEU A 107 -7.93 3.74 17.96
C LEU A 107 -8.15 2.97 19.29
N TYR A 108 -7.68 3.53 20.42
CA TYR A 108 -7.87 3.00 21.77
C TYR A 108 -8.64 3.95 22.71
N GLU A 109 -9.21 5.05 22.19
CA GLU A 109 -10.02 6.01 22.98
C GLU A 109 -11.45 6.14 22.46
N SER A 110 -12.13 5.02 22.22
CA SER A 110 -13.58 4.98 22.03
C SER A 110 -14.16 3.69 22.59
#